data_AF-A0A970BW72-F1
#
_entry.id   AF-A0A970BW72-F1
#
_cell.length_a   1.000
_cell.length_b   1.000
_cell.length_c   1.000
_cell.angle_alpha   90.00
_cell.angle_beta   90.00
_cell.angle_gamma   90.00
#
_symmetry.space_group_name_H-M   'P 1'
#
loop_
_entity.id
_entity.type
_entity.pdbx_description
1 polymer ?
#
loop_
_entity_poly.entity_id
_entity_poly.type
_entity_poly.pdbx_seq_one_letter_code
_entity_poly.pdbx_strand_id
1 'polypeptide(L)'
;TPSRAKSPRSVIRVREEYADALHGMAADDRIDILFAFDRAPRAGVPLRQHPRGEKDRPPRGVFTIRSPHRPNPIGVSAVRVLEVRGNEVIVEGLDAWNGTPVLDIKPHLT
;
A
#
# COMPACT_ATOMS: atom_id res chain seq x y z
N THR A 1 14.94 19.77 -14.98
CA THR A 1 13.91 19.26 -14.06
C THR A 1 14.53 18.15 -13.24
N PRO A 2 14.55 18.19 -11.89
CA PRO A 2 15.12 17.08 -11.13
C PRO A 2 14.31 15.83 -11.48
N SER A 3 14.94 14.80 -12.03
CA SER A 3 14.23 13.56 -12.30
C SER A 3 13.75 13.01 -10.97
N ARG A 4 12.44 12.88 -10.82
CA ARG A 4 11.85 12.17 -9.68
C ARG A 4 12.53 10.80 -9.66
N ALA A 5 13.25 10.47 -8.59
CA ALA A 5 13.84 9.14 -8.46
C ALA A 5 12.74 8.12 -8.76
N LYS A 6 12.98 7.22 -9.71
CA LYS A 6 11.98 6.22 -10.11
C LYS A 6 11.53 5.49 -8.85
N SER A 7 10.24 5.57 -8.53
CA SER A 7 9.69 4.85 -7.39
C SER A 7 9.96 3.35 -7.58
N PRO A 8 10.16 2.58 -6.49
CA PRO A 8 10.42 1.15 -6.62
C PRO A 8 9.28 0.47 -7.35
N ARG A 9 9.63 -0.50 -8.19
CA ARG A 9 8.68 -1.39 -8.85
C ARG A 9 8.34 -2.54 -7.91
N SER A 10 7.07 -2.93 -7.90
CA SER A 10 6.59 -4.07 -7.13
C SER A 10 5.73 -4.97 -8.01
N VAL A 11 5.64 -6.24 -7.65
CA VAL A 11 4.75 -7.21 -8.29
C VAL A 11 3.70 -7.62 -7.27
N ILE A 12 2.44 -7.40 -7.60
CA ILE A 12 1.30 -7.92 -6.84
C ILE A 12 0.90 -9.23 -7.50
N ARG A 13 1.07 -10.34 -6.78
CA ARG A 13 0.63 -11.67 -7.20
C ARG A 13 -0.75 -11.92 -6.61
N VAL A 14 -1.77 -11.85 -7.45
CA VAL A 14 -3.14 -12.20 -7.09
C VAL A 14 -3.25 -13.73 -7.06
N ARG A 15 -3.98 -14.27 -6.08
CA ARG A 15 -4.18 -15.73 -6.03
C ARG A 15 -4.96 -16.17 -7.27
N GLU A 16 -4.70 -17.37 -7.76
CA GLU A 16 -5.28 -17.83 -9.03
C GLU A 16 -6.81 -17.79 -9.03
N GLU A 17 -7.45 -18.09 -7.90
CA GLU A 17 -8.91 -18.03 -7.77
C GLU A 17 -9.50 -16.62 -7.95
N TYR A 18 -8.68 -15.57 -7.92
CA TYR A 18 -9.07 -14.17 -8.10
C TYR A 18 -8.49 -13.54 -9.38
N ALA A 19 -7.74 -14.29 -10.19
CA ALA A 19 -7.05 -13.74 -11.37
C ALA A 19 -8.02 -13.10 -12.37
N ASP A 20 -9.21 -13.70 -12.56
CA ASP A 20 -10.25 -13.18 -13.47
C ASP A 20 -10.76 -11.78 -13.08
N ALA A 21 -10.66 -11.41 -11.80
CA ALA A 21 -11.04 -10.08 -11.32
C ALA A 21 -10.10 -8.96 -11.82
N LEU A 22 -8.97 -9.30 -12.44
CA LEU A 22 -8.08 -8.34 -13.11
C LEU A 22 -8.56 -7.97 -14.51
N HIS A 23 -9.62 -8.60 -15.03
CA HIS A 23 -10.15 -8.31 -16.34
C HIS A 23 -10.49 -6.81 -16.51
N GLY A 24 -9.95 -6.20 -17.56
CA GLY A 24 -10.12 -4.78 -17.85
C GLY A 24 -9.05 -3.86 -17.25
N MET A 25 -8.18 -4.35 -16.37
CA MET A 25 -7.01 -3.60 -15.90
C MET A 25 -5.93 -3.54 -16.98
N ALA A 26 -5.36 -2.36 -17.20
CA ALA A 26 -4.34 -2.10 -18.22
C ALA A 26 -3.17 -1.26 -17.69
N ALA A 27 -2.11 -1.17 -18.49
CA ALA A 27 -1.01 -0.25 -18.21
C ALA A 27 -1.52 1.20 -18.12
N ASP A 28 -0.87 1.98 -17.25
CA ASP A 28 -1.20 3.37 -16.91
C ASP A 28 -2.50 3.61 -16.12
N ASP A 29 -3.27 2.55 -15.82
CA ASP A 29 -4.31 2.62 -14.80
C ASP A 29 -3.75 3.08 -13.46
N ARG A 30 -4.55 3.87 -12.73
CA ARG A 30 -4.30 4.17 -11.32
C ARG A 30 -5.21 3.35 -10.44
N ILE A 31 -4.62 2.68 -9.46
CA ILE A 31 -5.33 1.83 -8.53
C ILE A 31 -4.92 2.13 -7.09
N ASP A 32 -5.87 2.01 -6.17
CA ASP A 32 -5.65 1.98 -4.73
C ASP A 32 -5.44 0.53 -4.29
N ILE A 33 -4.32 0.29 -3.61
CA ILE A 33 -3.99 -0.99 -3.01
C ILE A 33 -4.21 -0.88 -1.50
N LEU A 34 -5.12 -1.69 -0.97
CA LEU A 34 -5.24 -1.90 0.47
C LEU A 34 -4.38 -3.11 0.84
N PHE A 35 -3.51 -2.96 1.84
CA PHE A 35 -2.62 -4.02 2.29
C PHE A 35 -2.51 -4.06 3.81
N ALA A 36 -2.14 -5.21 4.36
CA ALA A 36 -1.98 -5.37 5.80
C ALA A 36 -0.57 -4.96 6.23
N PHE A 37 -0.43 -4.14 7.27
CA PHE A 37 0.83 -4.06 8.01
C PHE A 37 0.97 -5.32 8.88
N ASP A 38 1.25 -6.45 8.23
CA ASP A 38 1.28 -7.80 8.81
C ASP A 38 2.28 -7.97 9.97
N ARG A 39 3.24 -7.05 10.06
CA ARG A 39 4.28 -6.99 11.11
C ARG A 39 3.95 -6.02 12.24
N ALA A 40 2.85 -5.27 12.15
CA ALA A 40 2.42 -4.35 13.19
C ALA A 40 1.75 -5.12 14.35
N PRO A 41 1.85 -4.63 15.60
CA PRO A 41 1.13 -5.22 16.73
C PRO A 41 -0.39 -5.19 16.50
N ARG A 42 -1.07 -6.30 16.79
CA ARG A 42 -2.54 -6.42 16.63
C ARG A 42 -3.34 -5.79 17.78
N ALA A 43 -2.73 -5.62 18.95
CA ALA A 43 -3.37 -5.08 20.14
C ALA A 43 -2.39 -4.16 20.90
N GLY A 44 -2.92 -3.30 21.76
CA GLY A 44 -2.11 -2.40 22.59
C GLY A 44 -1.40 -1.30 21.82
N VAL A 45 -1.84 -0.97 20.59
CA VAL A 45 -1.24 0.12 19.80
C VAL A 45 -1.53 1.50 20.44
N PRO A 46 -0.52 2.37 20.64
CA PRO A 46 -0.75 3.70 21.18
C PRO A 46 -1.62 4.57 20.27
N LEU A 47 -2.63 5.23 20.84
CA LEU A 47 -3.50 6.16 20.11
C LEU A 47 -2.81 7.48 19.74
N ARG A 48 -1.68 7.79 20.39
CA ARG A 48 -0.81 8.94 20.10
C ARG A 48 0.60 8.45 19.81
N GLN A 49 1.20 8.93 18.73
CA GLN A 49 2.52 8.50 18.28
C GLN A 49 3.31 9.67 17.71
N HIS A 50 4.63 9.58 17.80
CA HIS A 50 5.53 10.49 17.12
C HIS A 50 5.53 10.16 15.61
N PRO A 51 5.21 11.12 14.71
CA PRO A 51 5.22 10.87 13.27
C PRO A 51 6.54 10.27 12.81
N ARG A 52 6.50 9.18 12.04
CA ARG A 52 7.70 8.42 11.59
C ARG A 52 8.62 7.94 12.72
N GLY A 53 8.14 7.90 13.98
CA GLY A 53 8.96 7.59 15.15
C GLY A 53 9.90 8.71 15.59
N GLU A 54 9.81 9.91 14.99
CA GLU A 54 10.69 11.05 15.25
C GLU A 54 10.34 11.69 16.61
N LYS A 55 11.05 11.31 17.69
CA LYS A 55 10.76 11.72 19.08
C LYS A 55 10.75 13.24 19.29
N ASP A 56 11.51 13.97 18.48
CA ASP A 56 11.59 15.44 18.54
C ASP A 56 10.32 16.14 18.03
N ARG A 57 9.43 15.41 17.34
CA ARG A 57 8.15 15.95 16.85
C ARG A 57 7.04 15.67 17.84
N PRO A 58 6.09 16.59 18.03
CA PRO A 58 5.00 16.39 18.98
C PRO A 58 4.15 15.16 18.59
N PRO A 59 3.71 14.36 19.57
CA PRO A 59 2.91 13.17 19.29
C PRO A 59 1.52 13.56 18.79
N ARG A 60 1.07 12.85 17.75
CA ARG A 60 -0.19 13.09 17.03
C ARG A 60 -1.12 11.90 17.19
N GLY A 61 -2.43 12.15 17.15
CA GLY A 61 -3.42 11.07 17.12
C GLY A 61 -3.21 10.18 15.90
N VAL A 62 -3.29 8.86 16.08
CA VAL A 62 -2.93 7.86 15.05
C VAL A 62 -3.71 8.02 13.74
N PHE A 63 -4.94 8.53 13.78
CA PHE A 63 -5.77 8.79 12.60
C PHE A 63 -5.36 10.04 11.81
N THR A 64 -4.47 10.88 12.36
CA THR A 64 -3.94 12.09 11.69
C THR A 64 -2.57 11.88 11.04
N ILE A 65 -2.08 10.64 11.05
CA ILE A 65 -0.78 10.22 10.52
C ILE A 65 -0.90 8.86 9.82
N ARG A 66 0.10 8.48 9.02
CA ARG A 66 0.16 7.19 8.31
C ARG A 66 1.01 6.14 9.04
N SER A 67 0.90 6.08 10.37
CA SER A 67 1.62 5.05 11.14
C SER A 67 1.05 3.65 10.85
N PRO A 68 1.89 2.61 10.70
CA PRO A 68 1.45 1.23 10.60
C PRO A 68 0.88 0.68 11.91
N HIS A 69 1.25 1.26 13.06
CA HIS A 69 0.72 0.86 14.38
C HIS A 69 -0.63 1.54 14.61
N ARG A 70 -1.73 0.89 14.23
CA ARG A 70 -3.09 1.47 14.32
C ARG A 70 -4.11 0.37 14.61
N PRO A 71 -5.32 0.73 15.12
CA PRO A 71 -6.30 -0.27 15.55
C PRO A 71 -6.61 -1.33 14.50
N ASN A 72 -6.73 -0.92 13.24
CA ASN A 72 -6.74 -1.81 12.09
C ASN A 72 -5.50 -1.51 11.25
N PRO A 73 -4.46 -2.39 11.27
CA PRO A 73 -3.18 -2.19 10.59
C PRO A 73 -3.32 -2.35 9.07
N ILE A 74 -4.06 -1.43 8.45
CA ILE A 74 -4.32 -1.38 7.01
C ILE A 74 -3.59 -0.17 6.42
N GLY A 75 -2.75 -0.42 5.43
CA GLY A 75 -2.11 0.57 4.58
C GLY A 75 -2.92 0.78 3.29
N VAL A 76 -2.75 1.97 2.69
CA VAL A 76 -3.33 2.32 1.40
C VAL A 76 -2.27 3.02 0.58
N SER A 77 -2.05 2.53 -0.64
CA SER A 77 -1.15 3.14 -1.61
C SER A 77 -1.85 3.33 -2.95
N ALA A 78 -1.80 4.56 -3.47
CA ALA A 78 -2.21 4.87 -4.84
C ALA A 78 -1.00 4.60 -5.75
N VAL A 79 -1.14 3.63 -6.66
CA VAL A 79 -0.05 3.15 -7.51
C VAL A 79 -0.43 3.27 -8.98
N ARG A 80 0.59 3.27 -9.84
CA ARG A 80 0.41 3.19 -11.29
C ARG A 80 0.66 1.77 -11.75
N VAL A 81 -0.26 1.21 -12.54
CA VAL A 81 -0.08 -0.07 -13.22
C VAL A 81 0.92 0.12 -14.36
N LEU A 82 1.95 -0.72 -14.39
CA LEU A 82 2.94 -0.75 -15.46
C LEU A 82 2.61 -1.83 -16.48
N GLU A 83 2.10 -2.98 -16.02
CA GLU A 83 1.84 -4.16 -16.83
C GLU A 83 0.96 -5.15 -16.04
N VAL A 84 0.13 -5.91 -16.76
CA VAL A 84 -0.65 -7.03 -16.21
C VAL A 84 -0.28 -8.30 -16.98
N ARG A 85 0.12 -9.36 -16.27
CA ARG A 85 0.54 -10.66 -16.85
C ARG A 85 -0.10 -11.82 -16.08
N GLY A 86 -1.17 -12.40 -16.62
CA GLY A 86 -1.90 -13.45 -15.92
C GLY A 86 -2.45 -12.93 -14.59
N ASN A 87 -1.99 -13.51 -13.47
CA ASN A 87 -2.33 -13.08 -12.11
C ASN A 87 -1.33 -12.10 -11.48
N GLU A 88 -0.35 -11.60 -12.25
CA GLU A 88 0.63 -10.62 -11.79
C GLU A 88 0.29 -9.20 -12.27
N VAL A 89 0.29 -8.24 -11.35
CA VAL A 89 0.20 -6.82 -11.65
C VAL A 89 1.51 -6.15 -11.26
N ILE A 90 2.23 -5.62 -12.23
CA ILE A 90 3.46 -4.86 -12.00
C ILE A 90 3.08 -3.40 -11.78
N VAL A 91 3.52 -2.82 -10.66
CA VAL A 91 3.13 -1.47 -10.23
C VAL A 91 4.33 -0.61 -9.86
N GLU A 92 4.14 0.70 -9.89
CA GLU A 92 5.08 1.71 -9.41
C GLU A 92 4.46 2.52 -8.26
N GLY A 93 5.20 2.69 -7.16
CA GLY A 93 4.80 3.54 -6.03
C GLY A 93 4.20 2.82 -4.82
N LEU A 94 4.23 1.49 -4.77
CA LEU A 94 3.79 0.72 -3.62
C LEU A 94 4.79 0.83 -2.46
N ASP A 95 4.30 1.14 -1.25
CA ASP A 95 5.08 1.30 -0.03
C ASP A 95 4.90 0.14 0.97
N ALA A 96 4.93 -1.09 0.46
CA ALA A 96 4.79 -2.33 1.23
C ALA A 96 6.09 -3.15 1.25
N TRP A 97 6.28 -3.99 2.27
CA TRP A 97 7.41 -4.92 2.32
C TRP A 97 7.16 -6.12 1.41
N ASN A 98 8.23 -6.79 0.97
CA ASN A 98 8.09 -8.07 0.28
C ASN A 98 7.35 -9.08 1.17
N GLY A 99 6.37 -9.76 0.59
CA GLY A 99 5.50 -10.73 1.28
C GLY A 99 4.32 -10.11 2.03
N THR A 100 4.17 -8.78 2.05
CA THR A 100 3.02 -8.13 2.69
C THR A 100 1.71 -8.54 1.99
N PRO A 101 0.69 -9.02 2.73
CA PRO A 101 -0.60 -9.39 2.16
C PRO A 101 -1.36 -8.19 1.59
N VAL A 102 -1.80 -8.32 0.33
CA VAL A 102 -2.80 -7.41 -0.27
C VAL A 102 -4.19 -7.86 0.18
N LEU A 103 -5.00 -6.89 0.60
CA LEU A 103 -6.36 -7.08 1.07
C LEU A 103 -7.40 -6.74 -0.01
N ASP A 104 -7.12 -5.73 -0.83
CA ASP A 104 -8.06 -5.23 -1.84
C ASP A 104 -7.33 -4.43 -2.92
N ILE A 105 -7.94 -4.34 -4.10
CA ILE A 105 -7.48 -3.56 -5.25
C ILE A 105 -8.69 -2.81 -5.82
N LYS A 106 -8.58 -1.49 -5.98
CA LYS A 106 -9.67 -0.66 -6.51
C LYS A 106 -9.17 0.34 -7.53
N PRO A 107 -9.97 0.75 -8.53
CA PRO A 107 -9.68 1.93 -9.32
C PRO A 107 -9.51 3.15 -8.40
N HIS A 108 -8.46 3.94 -8.64
CA HIS A 108 -8.20 5.15 -7.86
C HIS A 108 -9.22 6.23 -8.24
N LEU A 109 -9.97 6.72 -7.25
CA LEU A 109 -10.92 7.81 -7.47
C LEU A 109 -10.16 9.14 -7.62
N THR A 110 -10.33 9.78 -8.78
CA THR A 110 -9.80 11.13 -9.08
C THR A 110 -10.92 12.15 -9.14
#